data_AF-A0AA39IQ78-F1
#
_entry.id   AF-A0AA39IQ78-F1
#
_cell.length_a   1.000
_cell.length_b   1.000
_cell.length_c   1.000
_cell.angle_alpha   90.00
_cell.angle_beta   90.00
_cell.angle_gamma   90.00
#
_symmetry.space_group_name_H-M   'P 1'
#
loop_
_entity.id
_entity.type
_entity.pdbx_description
1 polymer ?
#
loop_
_entity_poly.entity_id
_entity_poly.type
_entity_poly.pdbx_seq_one_letter_code
_entity_poly.pdbx_strand_id
1 'polypeptide(L)'
;MDSLKESSSSATKIPANAHSLLDSCAKYLVLNHPFADLTPLPSTVKVFLRKTRSLLAFRSRYEDLRPSISEECFRFASHGSIDFDRTMEQAELRLEPGEAFQLCCAFGLVDRLKHLWEKCQGFGQDDLLHHNCFFFRYFAELANNGRPNAFFTSKRMFKYAMEKRWDTVAVLFYRKMEADDRRTFLIEQWLKTVYTMDPFERSLECAFLQKLLSHKDFKIGREDIEGFLKSRGLVTVPQMVKLPEACRIQEIGDFLNSTDQDKLMKEELPASRMKSIATLDSLVKNSLLRYSPGVKQ
;
A
#
# COMPACT_ATOMS: atom_id res chain seq x y z
N MET A 1 39.88 -4.33 -44.59
CA MET A 1 38.95 -3.43 -43.87
C MET A 1 37.56 -3.85 -44.27
N ASP A 2 37.05 -4.89 -43.61
CA ASP A 2 35.73 -5.44 -43.91
C ASP A 2 34.67 -4.64 -43.16
N SER A 3 33.80 -4.00 -43.93
CA SER A 3 32.68 -3.21 -43.46
C SER A 3 31.56 -4.14 -43.02
N LEU A 4 31.41 -4.31 -41.70
CA LEU A 4 30.29 -5.00 -41.09
C LEU A 4 29.02 -4.18 -41.31
N LYS A 5 28.17 -4.64 -42.24
CA LYS A 5 26.80 -4.17 -42.42
C LYS A 5 25.99 -4.50 -41.16
N GLU A 6 25.59 -3.47 -40.42
CA GLU A 6 24.56 -3.56 -39.40
C GLU A 6 23.25 -4.02 -40.03
N SER A 7 22.84 -5.24 -39.72
CA SER A 7 21.53 -5.77 -40.08
C SER A 7 20.46 -5.04 -39.28
N SER A 8 19.69 -4.19 -39.97
CA SER A 8 18.47 -3.58 -39.47
C SER A 8 17.48 -4.67 -39.02
N SER A 9 17.39 -4.87 -37.70
CA SER A 9 16.37 -5.69 -37.05
C SER A 9 14.98 -5.16 -37.42
N SER A 10 14.28 -5.90 -38.28
CA SER A 10 12.88 -5.63 -38.59
C SER A 10 12.03 -5.93 -37.34
N ALA A 11 11.55 -4.87 -36.69
CA ALA A 11 10.61 -5.00 -35.59
C ALA A 11 9.30 -5.62 -36.11
N THR A 12 9.10 -6.91 -35.87
CA THR A 12 7.88 -7.64 -36.20
C THR A 12 6.70 -6.99 -35.47
N LYS A 13 5.79 -6.35 -36.21
CA LYS A 13 4.58 -5.75 -35.64
C LYS A 13 3.67 -6.87 -35.12
N ILE A 14 3.41 -6.85 -33.80
CA ILE A 14 2.48 -7.77 -33.15
C ILE A 14 1.06 -7.47 -33.68
N PRO A 15 0.30 -8.48 -34.14
CA PRO A 15 -1.07 -8.26 -34.63
C PRO A 15 -1.99 -7.81 -33.49
N ALA A 16 -2.98 -6.95 -33.79
CA ALA A 16 -3.81 -6.28 -32.78
C ALA A 16 -4.58 -7.26 -31.86
N ASN A 17 -4.97 -8.42 -32.36
CA ASN A 17 -5.62 -9.48 -31.59
C ASN A 17 -4.70 -10.13 -30.54
N ALA A 18 -3.39 -10.18 -30.79
CA ALA A 18 -2.42 -10.72 -29.84
C ALA A 18 -2.26 -9.81 -28.61
N HIS A 19 -2.49 -8.49 -28.74
CA HIS A 19 -2.43 -7.57 -27.60
C HIS A 19 -3.54 -7.84 -26.57
N SER A 20 -4.78 -8.09 -27.03
CA SER A 20 -5.91 -8.40 -26.14
C SER A 20 -5.72 -9.72 -25.38
N LEU A 21 -5.21 -10.74 -26.09
CA LEU A 21 -4.92 -12.03 -25.47
C LEU A 21 -3.79 -11.92 -24.44
N LEU A 22 -2.71 -11.21 -24.78
CA LEU A 22 -1.60 -10.96 -23.87
C LEU A 22 -2.05 -10.22 -22.61
N ASP A 23 -2.89 -9.19 -22.74
CA ASP A 23 -3.45 -8.45 -21.60
C ASP A 23 -4.30 -9.36 -20.70
N SER A 24 -5.17 -10.18 -21.29
CA SER A 24 -6.02 -11.12 -20.55
C SER A 24 -5.20 -12.17 -19.79
N CYS A 25 -4.20 -12.78 -20.45
CA CYS A 25 -3.28 -13.72 -19.81
C CYS A 25 -2.46 -13.04 -18.71
N ALA A 26 -2.00 -11.81 -18.93
CA ALA A 26 -1.24 -11.07 -17.93
C ALA A 26 -2.07 -10.76 -16.69
N LYS A 27 -3.32 -10.31 -16.86
CA LYS A 27 -4.25 -10.08 -15.74
C LYS A 27 -4.50 -11.38 -14.97
N TYR A 28 -4.76 -12.49 -15.67
CA TYR A 28 -4.97 -13.79 -15.05
C TYR A 28 -3.76 -14.23 -14.21
N LEU A 29 -2.55 -14.17 -14.79
CA LEU A 29 -1.32 -14.55 -14.10
C LEU A 29 -1.06 -13.65 -12.87
N VAL A 30 -1.26 -12.34 -13.01
CA VAL A 30 -1.03 -11.39 -11.91
C VAL A 30 -2.00 -11.62 -10.76
N LEU A 31 -3.28 -11.86 -11.04
CA LEU A 31 -4.32 -12.03 -10.02
C LEU A 31 -4.20 -13.38 -9.31
N ASN A 32 -3.95 -14.46 -10.06
CA ASN A 32 -3.96 -15.83 -9.52
C ASN A 32 -2.58 -16.30 -9.03
N HIS A 33 -1.50 -15.75 -9.60
CA HIS A 33 -0.12 -16.13 -9.29
C HIS A 33 0.78 -14.91 -9.04
N PRO A 34 0.44 -14.02 -8.08
CA PRO A 34 1.19 -12.78 -7.85
C PRO A 34 2.63 -13.01 -7.36
N PHE A 35 2.91 -14.17 -6.78
CA PHE A 35 4.25 -14.58 -6.32
C PHE A 35 4.99 -15.48 -7.32
N ALA A 36 4.49 -15.65 -8.54
CA ALA A 36 5.17 -16.46 -9.56
C ALA A 36 6.58 -15.92 -9.83
N ASP A 37 7.56 -16.82 -9.91
CA ASP A 37 8.89 -16.48 -10.38
C ASP A 37 8.81 -16.12 -11.87
N LEU A 38 9.12 -14.86 -12.17
CA LEU A 38 9.11 -14.37 -13.54
C LEU A 38 10.45 -14.59 -14.24
N THR A 39 11.51 -15.03 -13.54
CA THR A 39 12.86 -15.27 -14.07
C THR A 39 12.91 -16.05 -15.39
N PRO A 40 12.12 -17.12 -15.63
CA PRO A 40 12.18 -17.85 -16.89
C PRO A 40 11.60 -17.09 -18.10
N LEU A 41 10.86 -16.00 -17.89
CA LEU A 41 10.18 -15.29 -18.96
C LEU A 41 11.10 -14.32 -19.73
N PRO A 42 10.83 -14.06 -21.03
CA PRO A 42 11.50 -13.00 -21.78
C PRO A 42 11.34 -11.62 -21.12
N SER A 43 12.34 -10.74 -21.26
CA SER A 43 12.34 -9.39 -20.67
C SER A 43 11.10 -8.58 -21.05
N THR A 44 10.69 -8.63 -22.31
CA THR A 44 9.48 -7.95 -22.82
C THR A 44 8.21 -8.41 -22.09
N VAL A 45 8.06 -9.72 -21.86
CA VAL A 45 6.92 -10.30 -21.14
C VAL A 45 6.96 -9.93 -19.66
N LYS A 46 8.15 -9.98 -19.04
CA LYS A 46 8.35 -9.54 -17.63
C LYS A 46 7.91 -8.10 -17.44
N VAL A 47 8.35 -7.18 -18.32
CA VAL A 47 7.98 -5.76 -18.25
C VAL A 47 6.48 -5.59 -18.43
N PHE A 48 5.87 -6.28 -19.39
CA PHE A 48 4.42 -6.23 -19.61
C PHE A 48 3.64 -6.68 -18.37
N LEU A 49 3.97 -7.84 -17.79
CA LEU A 49 3.35 -8.36 -16.56
C LEU A 49 3.51 -7.38 -15.38
N ARG A 50 4.67 -6.74 -15.24
CA ARG A 50 4.91 -5.74 -14.20
C ARG A 50 4.07 -4.47 -14.39
N LYS A 51 3.87 -4.02 -15.64
CA LYS A 51 2.96 -2.90 -15.94
C LYS A 51 1.51 -3.25 -15.58
N THR A 52 1.04 -4.42 -16.01
CA THR A 52 -0.31 -4.91 -15.66
C THR A 52 -0.49 -5.00 -14.16
N ARG A 53 0.49 -5.55 -13.43
CA ARG A 53 0.48 -5.59 -11.96
C ARG A 53 0.41 -4.21 -11.33
N SER A 54 1.22 -3.27 -11.82
CA SER A 54 1.25 -1.90 -11.28
C SER A 54 -0.08 -1.18 -11.49
N LEU A 55 -0.72 -1.36 -12.65
CA LEU A 55 -2.05 -0.80 -12.92
C LEU A 55 -3.14 -1.42 -12.05
N LEU A 56 -3.15 -2.75 -11.89
CA LEU A 56 -4.12 -3.42 -11.03
C LEU A 56 -3.93 -3.01 -9.57
N ALA A 57 -2.68 -2.93 -9.10
CA ALA A 57 -2.35 -2.45 -7.76
C ALA A 57 -2.81 -1.00 -7.57
N PHE A 58 -2.56 -0.13 -8.55
CA PHE A 58 -3.03 1.26 -8.51
C PHE A 58 -4.55 1.32 -8.38
N ARG A 59 -5.29 0.60 -9.21
CA ARG A 59 -6.76 0.58 -9.17
C ARG A 59 -7.28 0.08 -7.83
N SER A 60 -6.72 -1.00 -7.30
CA SER A 60 -7.11 -1.56 -6.00
C SER A 60 -6.79 -0.61 -4.82
N ARG A 61 -5.74 0.20 -4.92
CA ARG A 61 -5.30 1.12 -3.85
C ARG A 61 -5.95 2.50 -3.91
N TYR A 62 -6.41 2.92 -5.09
CA TYR A 62 -6.87 4.28 -5.35
C TYR A 62 -8.27 4.34 -5.98
N GLU A 63 -9.08 3.29 -5.80
CA GLU A 63 -10.45 3.20 -6.34
C GLU A 63 -11.35 4.37 -5.88
N ASP A 64 -11.16 4.81 -4.64
CA ASP A 64 -11.90 5.91 -4.02
C ASP A 64 -11.50 7.30 -4.55
N LEU A 65 -10.39 7.42 -5.30
CA LEU A 65 -9.94 8.71 -5.80
C LEU A 65 -10.77 9.14 -7.02
N ARG A 66 -11.41 10.30 -6.87
CA ARG A 66 -12.12 10.99 -7.95
C ARG A 66 -11.49 12.37 -8.18
N PRO A 67 -11.30 12.78 -9.45
CA PRO A 67 -11.51 11.98 -10.67
C PRO A 67 -10.45 10.88 -10.81
N SER A 68 -10.80 9.82 -11.54
CA SER A 68 -9.85 8.75 -11.87
C SER A 68 -8.87 9.22 -12.94
N ILE A 69 -7.60 8.86 -12.79
CA ILE A 69 -6.57 9.13 -13.82
C ILE A 69 -6.89 8.34 -15.10
N SER A 70 -6.97 9.04 -16.23
CA SER A 70 -7.15 8.43 -17.54
C SER A 70 -6.00 7.48 -17.89
N GLU A 71 -6.29 6.35 -18.56
CA GLU A 71 -5.27 5.33 -18.89
C GLU A 71 -4.09 5.90 -19.69
N GLU A 72 -4.36 6.88 -20.55
CA GLU A 72 -3.39 7.60 -21.37
C GLU A 72 -2.45 8.53 -20.57
N CYS A 73 -2.76 8.85 -19.31
CA CYS A 73 -1.87 9.61 -18.44
C CYS A 73 -0.77 8.73 -17.81
N PHE A 74 -0.99 7.41 -17.68
CA PHE A 74 -0.02 6.55 -17.00
C PHE A 74 1.30 6.50 -17.75
N ARG A 75 2.39 6.73 -17.00
CA ARG A 75 3.76 6.57 -17.46
C ARG A 75 4.42 5.50 -16.61
N PHE A 76 5.27 4.70 -17.24
CA PHE A 76 5.92 3.56 -16.60
C PHE A 76 7.44 3.69 -16.72
N ALA A 77 8.13 3.34 -15.63
CA ALA A 77 9.57 3.17 -15.65
C ALA A 77 9.97 1.96 -16.53
N SER A 78 11.26 1.86 -16.86
CA SER A 78 11.81 0.76 -17.67
C SER A 78 11.54 -0.63 -17.08
N HIS A 79 11.47 -0.72 -15.75
CA HIS A 79 11.20 -1.96 -15.03
C HIS A 79 9.70 -2.27 -14.89
N GLY A 80 8.80 -1.40 -15.35
CA GLY A 80 7.36 -1.61 -15.41
C GLY A 80 6.54 -1.10 -14.23
N SER A 81 7.15 -0.43 -13.24
CA SER A 81 6.38 0.31 -12.23
C SER A 81 5.72 1.55 -12.83
N ILE A 82 4.63 2.01 -12.20
CA ILE A 82 4.12 3.35 -12.48
C ILE A 82 5.13 4.37 -11.99
N ASP A 83 5.42 5.36 -12.84
CA ASP A 83 6.19 6.55 -12.51
C ASP A 83 5.18 7.63 -12.09
N PHE A 84 5.02 7.83 -10.78
CA PHE A 84 3.99 8.74 -10.25
C PHE A 84 4.25 10.20 -10.63
N ASP A 85 5.51 10.64 -10.67
CA ASP A 85 5.85 12.02 -11.05
C ASP A 85 5.46 12.30 -12.50
N ARG A 86 5.91 11.45 -13.44
CA ARG A 86 5.56 11.59 -14.86
C ARG A 86 4.09 11.37 -15.14
N THR A 87 3.44 10.46 -14.40
CA THR A 87 1.98 10.25 -14.51
C THR A 87 1.23 11.51 -14.07
N MET A 88 1.66 12.16 -12.99
CA MET A 88 1.05 13.38 -12.50
C MET A 88 1.34 14.60 -13.37
N GLU A 89 2.53 14.70 -13.99
CA GLU A 89 2.79 15.71 -15.02
C GLU A 89 1.78 15.66 -16.17
N GLN A 90 1.38 14.46 -16.61
CA GLN A 90 0.39 14.29 -17.67
C GLN A 90 -1.04 14.50 -17.17
N ALA A 91 -1.35 14.06 -15.95
CA ALA A 91 -2.66 14.25 -15.36
C ALA A 91 -2.97 15.73 -15.09
N GLU A 92 -1.98 16.51 -14.61
CA GLU A 92 -2.12 17.95 -14.36
C GLU A 92 -2.48 18.78 -15.60
N LEU A 93 -2.20 18.28 -16.81
CA LEU A 93 -2.60 18.96 -18.05
C LEU A 93 -4.09 18.82 -18.37
N ARG A 94 -4.80 17.95 -17.65
CA ARG A 94 -6.16 17.50 -17.97
C ARG A 94 -7.13 17.56 -16.79
N LEU A 95 -6.62 17.83 -15.60
CA LEU A 95 -7.38 17.88 -14.36
C LEU A 95 -7.43 19.31 -13.85
N GLU A 96 -8.51 19.63 -13.13
CA GLU A 96 -8.58 20.90 -12.42
C GLU A 96 -7.51 20.96 -11.31
N PRO A 97 -6.98 22.15 -10.96
CA PRO A 97 -5.92 22.27 -9.95
C PRO A 97 -6.26 21.59 -8.61
N GLY A 98 -7.51 21.71 -8.15
CA GLY A 98 -7.98 21.06 -6.93
C GLY A 98 -7.96 19.53 -7.00
N GLU A 99 -8.32 18.95 -8.15
CA GLU A 99 -8.30 17.51 -8.38
C GLU A 99 -6.86 16.99 -8.44
N ALA A 100 -5.99 17.69 -9.16
CA ALA A 100 -4.56 17.39 -9.19
C ALA A 100 -3.93 17.46 -7.80
N PHE A 101 -4.33 18.45 -6.98
CA PHE A 101 -3.90 18.58 -5.60
C PHE A 101 -4.29 17.35 -4.77
N GLN A 102 -5.53 16.87 -4.88
CA GLN A 102 -6.01 15.68 -4.18
C GLN A 102 -5.24 14.41 -4.58
N LEU A 103 -4.94 14.23 -5.87
CA LEU A 103 -4.12 13.11 -6.34
C LEU A 103 -2.68 13.20 -5.81
N CYS A 104 -2.05 14.38 -5.86
CA CYS A 104 -0.72 14.59 -5.29
C CYS A 104 -0.69 14.31 -3.78
N CYS A 105 -1.75 14.66 -3.04
CA CYS A 105 -1.90 14.30 -1.63
C CYS A 105 -1.91 12.78 -1.45
N ALA A 106 -2.69 12.05 -2.25
CA ALA A 106 -2.82 10.60 -2.14
C ALA A 106 -1.56 9.84 -2.58
N PHE A 107 -0.78 10.38 -3.51
CA PHE A 107 0.50 9.80 -3.95
C PHE A 107 1.67 10.23 -3.08
N GLY A 108 1.47 11.18 -2.16
CA GLY A 108 2.54 11.70 -1.31
C GLY A 108 3.55 12.56 -2.06
N LEU A 109 3.16 13.20 -3.17
CA LEU A 109 4.00 14.11 -3.96
C LEU A 109 4.03 15.50 -3.33
N VAL A 110 4.55 15.58 -2.10
CA VAL A 110 4.47 16.77 -1.23
C VAL A 110 5.11 18.00 -1.88
N ASP A 111 6.20 17.83 -2.61
CA ASP A 111 6.95 18.92 -3.25
C ASP A 111 6.13 19.67 -4.31
N ARG A 112 5.10 19.03 -4.89
CA ARG A 112 4.21 19.63 -5.89
C ARG A 112 3.04 20.41 -5.29
N LEU A 113 2.72 20.14 -4.02
CA LEU A 113 1.51 20.65 -3.39
C LEU A 113 1.49 22.18 -3.31
N LYS A 114 2.64 22.82 -3.04
CA LYS A 114 2.72 24.29 -2.96
C LYS A 114 2.34 24.95 -4.29
N HIS A 115 2.90 24.46 -5.40
CA HIS A 115 2.60 24.97 -6.74
C HIS A 115 1.13 24.75 -7.12
N LEU A 116 0.59 23.57 -6.83
CA LEU A 116 -0.82 23.28 -7.09
C LEU A 116 -1.75 24.13 -6.21
N TRP A 117 -1.37 24.37 -4.95
CA TRP A 117 -2.09 25.24 -4.05
C TRP A 117 -2.20 26.67 -4.58
N GLU A 118 -1.11 27.22 -5.10
CA GLU A 118 -1.09 28.55 -5.73
C GLU A 118 -2.00 28.62 -6.97
N LYS A 119 -2.10 27.53 -7.75
CA LYS A 119 -3.02 27.44 -8.88
C LYS A 119 -4.50 27.35 -8.49
N CYS A 120 -4.82 26.95 -7.26
CA CYS A 120 -6.18 26.96 -6.73
C CYS A 120 -6.65 28.36 -6.29
N GLN A 121 -5.85 29.41 -6.45
CA GLN A 121 -6.26 30.77 -6.07
C GLN A 121 -7.53 31.21 -6.81
N GLY A 122 -8.55 31.60 -6.05
CA GLY A 122 -9.86 32.05 -6.56
C GLY A 122 -10.95 30.98 -6.59
N PHE A 123 -10.61 29.69 -6.66
CA PHE A 123 -11.58 28.59 -6.60
C PHE A 123 -10.94 27.29 -6.07
N GLY A 124 -11.56 26.64 -5.07
CA GLY A 124 -11.16 25.32 -4.56
C GLY A 124 -10.20 25.31 -3.37
N GLN A 125 -9.53 26.41 -3.01
CA GLN A 125 -8.73 26.47 -1.76
C GLN A 125 -9.60 26.30 -0.52
N ASP A 126 -10.73 27.01 -0.45
CA ASP A 126 -11.69 26.87 0.65
C ASP A 126 -12.27 25.46 0.71
N ASP A 127 -12.60 24.87 -0.44
CA ASP A 127 -13.10 23.49 -0.50
C ASP A 127 -12.08 22.48 0.02
N LEU A 128 -10.79 22.68 -0.28
CA LEU A 128 -9.70 21.83 0.22
C LEU A 128 -9.46 21.99 1.73
N LEU A 129 -9.54 23.22 2.25
CA LEU A 129 -9.40 23.50 3.69
C LEU A 129 -10.56 22.95 4.52
N HIS A 130 -11.76 22.90 3.93
CA HIS A 130 -12.97 22.37 4.58
C HIS A 130 -13.33 20.96 4.10
N HIS A 131 -12.42 20.29 3.40
CA HIS A 131 -12.69 18.98 2.81
C HIS A 131 -12.88 17.90 3.88
N ASN A 132 -13.84 16.99 3.65
CA ASN A 132 -14.15 15.88 4.56
C ASN A 132 -12.98 14.87 4.71
N CYS A 133 -12.16 14.75 3.67
CA CYS A 133 -10.94 13.93 3.68
C CYS A 133 -9.84 14.61 4.50
N PHE A 134 -9.42 13.97 5.59
CA PHE A 134 -8.42 14.54 6.51
C PHE A 134 -7.05 14.75 5.85
N PHE A 135 -6.69 13.96 4.84
CA PHE A 135 -5.45 14.19 4.09
C PHE A 135 -5.47 15.48 3.32
N PHE A 136 -6.55 15.75 2.57
CA PHE A 136 -6.62 16.92 1.73
C PHE A 136 -6.59 18.18 2.59
N ARG A 137 -7.32 18.17 3.70
CA ARG A 137 -7.26 19.25 4.70
C ARG A 137 -5.87 19.39 5.33
N TYR A 138 -5.24 18.30 5.77
CA TYR A 138 -3.90 18.34 6.34
C TYR A 138 -2.89 18.99 5.40
N PHE A 139 -2.87 18.55 4.13
CA PHE A 139 -1.94 19.04 3.13
C PHE A 139 -2.29 20.45 2.65
N ALA A 140 -3.58 20.82 2.60
CA ALA A 140 -4.01 22.18 2.32
C ALA A 140 -3.57 23.14 3.43
N GLU A 141 -3.76 22.80 4.70
CA GLU A 141 -3.29 23.63 5.82
C GLU A 141 -1.75 23.75 5.84
N LEU A 142 -1.04 22.65 5.52
CA LEU A 142 0.41 22.66 5.36
C LEU A 142 0.86 23.58 4.20
N ALA A 143 0.20 23.53 3.05
CA ALA A 143 0.52 24.38 1.90
C ALA A 143 0.18 25.85 2.14
N ASN A 144 -0.91 26.12 2.86
CA ASN A 144 -1.39 27.47 3.17
C ASN A 144 -0.50 28.19 4.18
N ASN A 145 -0.24 27.55 5.34
CA ASN A 145 0.39 28.22 6.49
C ASN A 145 1.74 27.61 6.90
N GLY A 146 2.24 26.61 6.16
CA GLY A 146 3.45 25.87 6.52
C GLY A 146 3.31 24.94 7.72
N ARG A 147 2.15 24.92 8.39
CA ARG A 147 1.89 24.10 9.57
C ARG A 147 0.42 23.65 9.64
N PRO A 148 0.16 22.34 9.67
CA PRO A 148 -1.18 21.80 9.86
C PRO A 148 -1.61 21.87 11.34
N ASN A 149 -2.91 21.79 11.58
CA ASN A 149 -3.48 21.74 12.93
C ASN A 149 -2.90 20.57 13.75
N ALA A 150 -2.64 20.80 15.05
CA ALA A 150 -2.08 19.81 15.98
C ALA A 150 -2.95 18.54 16.12
N PHE A 151 -4.23 18.61 15.76
CA PHE A 151 -5.14 17.46 15.69
C PHE A 151 -4.68 16.35 14.73
N PHE A 152 -3.93 16.70 13.69
CA PHE A 152 -3.43 15.77 12.67
C PHE A 152 -2.11 15.11 13.08
N THR A 153 -2.16 14.30 14.15
CA THR A 153 -0.98 13.56 14.61
C THR A 153 -0.51 12.54 13.58
N SER A 154 0.80 12.26 13.50
CA SER A 154 1.34 11.26 12.55
C SER A 154 0.69 9.89 12.69
N LYS A 155 0.38 9.46 13.93
CA LYS A 155 -0.35 8.22 14.20
C LYS A 155 -1.74 8.19 13.57
N ARG A 156 -2.48 9.29 13.68
CA ARG A 156 -3.83 9.40 13.11
C ARG A 156 -3.77 9.41 11.59
N MET A 157 -2.87 10.21 11.03
CA MET A 157 -2.67 10.29 9.59
C MET A 157 -2.23 8.94 9.02
N PHE A 158 -1.33 8.22 9.71
CA PHE A 158 -0.97 6.85 9.31
C PHE A 158 -2.17 5.92 9.24
N LYS A 159 -2.99 5.85 10.30
CA LYS A 159 -4.19 4.98 10.33
C LYS A 159 -5.16 5.34 9.20
N TYR A 160 -5.37 6.63 8.96
CA TYR A 160 -6.25 7.08 7.89
C TYR A 160 -5.70 6.71 6.50
N ALA A 161 -4.36 6.77 6.29
CA ALA A 161 -3.74 6.30 5.04
C ALA A 161 -3.88 4.79 4.87
N MET A 162 -3.79 4.05 5.95
CA MET A 162 -3.99 2.59 5.95
C MET A 162 -5.41 2.22 5.55
N GLU A 163 -6.41 2.92 6.10
CA GLU A 163 -7.83 2.77 5.75
C GLU A 163 -8.06 3.05 4.27
N LYS A 164 -7.45 4.12 3.74
CA LYS A 164 -7.53 4.50 2.33
C LYS A 164 -6.60 3.72 1.41
N ARG A 165 -5.73 2.87 1.97
CA ARG A 165 -4.72 2.09 1.25
C ARG A 165 -3.72 2.94 0.45
N TRP A 166 -3.43 4.16 0.93
CA TRP A 166 -2.47 5.07 0.29
C TRP A 166 -1.07 4.83 0.84
N ASP A 167 -0.43 3.76 0.37
CA ASP A 167 0.86 3.26 0.88
C ASP A 167 1.95 4.33 1.01
N THR A 168 2.13 5.15 -0.02
CA THR A 168 3.21 6.15 -0.04
C THR A 168 3.03 7.18 1.07
N VAL A 169 1.78 7.62 1.27
CA VAL A 169 1.41 8.56 2.32
C VAL A 169 1.49 7.90 3.69
N ALA A 170 1.05 6.64 3.82
CA ALA A 170 1.20 5.87 5.04
C ALA A 170 2.68 5.81 5.46
N VAL A 171 3.59 5.47 4.54
CA VAL A 171 5.04 5.44 4.82
C VAL A 171 5.57 6.81 5.26
N LEU A 172 5.10 7.91 4.66
CA LEU A 172 5.50 9.27 5.04
C LEU A 172 5.16 9.57 6.51
N PHE A 173 3.96 9.20 6.97
CA PHE A 173 3.57 9.39 8.37
C PHE A 173 4.20 8.36 9.30
N TYR A 174 4.42 7.13 8.83
CA TYR A 174 5.11 6.09 9.57
C TYR A 174 6.49 6.52 10.02
N ARG A 175 7.28 7.12 9.11
CA ARG A 175 8.63 7.63 9.42
C ARG A 175 8.68 8.71 10.49
N LYS A 176 7.55 9.38 10.76
CA LYS A 176 7.43 10.47 11.76
C LYS A 176 6.87 9.98 13.10
N MET A 177 6.58 8.68 13.24
CA MET A 177 6.05 8.10 14.48
C MET A 177 7.16 7.65 15.41
N GLU A 178 6.84 7.66 16.71
CA GLU A 178 7.69 7.07 17.74
C GLU A 178 7.92 5.58 17.50
N ALA A 179 9.05 5.05 17.99
CA ALA A 179 9.47 3.67 17.74
C ALA A 179 8.43 2.64 18.23
N ASP A 180 7.78 2.88 19.37
CA ASP A 180 6.79 1.95 19.95
C ASP A 180 5.51 1.87 19.11
N ASP A 181 5.06 3.00 18.56
CA ASP A 181 3.93 3.03 17.63
C ASP A 181 4.30 2.31 16.33
N ARG A 182 5.47 2.61 15.76
CA ARG A 182 5.97 1.94 14.56
C ARG A 182 6.05 0.42 14.74
N ARG A 183 6.56 -0.04 15.88
CA ARG A 183 6.65 -1.46 16.23
C ARG A 183 5.28 -2.13 16.25
N THR A 184 4.32 -1.51 16.92
CA THR A 184 2.94 -2.00 17.01
C THR A 184 2.31 -2.13 15.63
N PHE A 185 2.42 -1.10 14.79
CA PHE A 185 1.86 -1.12 13.43
C PHE A 185 2.55 -2.11 12.51
N LEU A 186 3.86 -2.33 12.69
CA LEU A 186 4.60 -3.29 11.89
C LEU A 186 4.16 -4.73 12.20
N ILE A 187 3.94 -5.06 13.48
CA ILE A 187 3.36 -6.35 13.89
C ILE A 187 1.92 -6.48 13.36
N GLU A 188 1.11 -5.43 13.47
CA GLU A 188 -0.27 -5.41 12.96
C GLU A 188 -0.32 -5.65 11.44
N GLN A 189 0.54 -4.98 10.68
CA GLN A 189 0.62 -5.13 9.23
C GLN A 189 1.14 -6.51 8.82
N TRP A 190 2.12 -7.06 9.54
CA TRP A 190 2.58 -8.43 9.33
C TRP A 190 1.43 -9.41 9.54
N LEU A 191 0.69 -9.28 10.63
CA LEU A 191 -0.46 -10.13 10.94
C LEU A 191 -1.54 -10.02 9.86
N LYS A 192 -1.89 -8.81 9.45
CA LYS A 192 -2.83 -8.56 8.34
C LYS A 192 -2.37 -9.27 7.06
N THR A 193 -1.08 -9.20 6.74
CA THR A 193 -0.50 -9.86 5.57
C THR A 193 -0.64 -11.38 5.66
N VAL A 194 -0.36 -11.98 6.82
CA VAL A 194 -0.51 -13.43 7.04
C VAL A 194 -1.96 -13.90 6.84
N TYR A 195 -2.93 -13.15 7.37
CA TYR A 195 -4.35 -13.53 7.31
C TYR A 195 -5.08 -13.09 6.03
N THR A 196 -4.41 -12.37 5.11
CA THR A 196 -5.03 -12.00 3.84
C THR A 196 -5.14 -13.23 2.94
N MET A 197 -6.39 -13.66 2.69
CA MET A 197 -6.67 -14.90 1.96
C MET A 197 -6.49 -14.75 0.45
N ASP A 198 -6.95 -13.63 -0.12
CA ASP A 198 -6.80 -13.37 -1.54
C ASP A 198 -5.30 -13.24 -1.91
N PRO A 199 -4.78 -14.07 -2.84
CA PRO A 199 -3.36 -14.05 -3.16
C PRO A 199 -2.85 -12.70 -3.66
N PHE A 200 -3.64 -12.00 -4.48
CA PHE A 200 -3.25 -10.72 -5.07
C PHE A 200 -3.20 -9.64 -4.00
N GLU A 201 -4.25 -9.50 -3.20
CA GLU A 201 -4.30 -8.58 -2.07
C GLU A 201 -3.20 -8.89 -1.06
N ARG A 202 -2.94 -10.17 -0.75
CA ARG A 202 -1.82 -10.55 0.10
C ARG A 202 -0.48 -10.09 -0.46
N SER A 203 -0.29 -10.15 -1.79
CA SER A 203 0.91 -9.65 -2.42
C SER A 203 1.06 -8.13 -2.29
N LEU A 204 -0.05 -7.38 -2.32
CA LEU A 204 -0.04 -5.94 -2.07
C LEU A 204 0.27 -5.63 -0.60
N GLU A 205 -0.34 -6.35 0.34
CA GLU A 205 -0.05 -6.18 1.77
C GLU A 205 1.41 -6.52 2.11
N CYS A 206 1.98 -7.54 1.46
CA CYS A 206 3.38 -7.91 1.55
C CYS A 206 4.29 -6.81 0.96
N ALA A 207 3.97 -6.28 -0.22
CA ALA A 207 4.71 -5.15 -0.80
C ALA A 207 4.67 -3.90 0.09
N PHE A 208 3.53 -3.63 0.75
CA PHE A 208 3.44 -2.54 1.71
C PHE A 208 4.24 -2.81 2.98
N LEU A 209 4.19 -4.03 3.53
CA LEU A 209 4.99 -4.44 4.68
C LEU A 209 6.49 -4.25 4.44
N GLN A 210 6.97 -4.59 3.24
CA GLN A 210 8.36 -4.34 2.83
C GLN A 210 8.76 -2.87 2.92
N LYS A 211 7.88 -1.96 2.50
CA LYS A 211 8.12 -0.51 2.60
C LYS A 211 8.20 -0.05 4.07
N LEU A 212 7.43 -0.64 4.97
CA LEU A 212 7.54 -0.35 6.40
C LEU A 212 8.86 -0.91 6.98
N LEU A 213 9.24 -2.12 6.56
CA LEU A 213 10.47 -2.78 7.00
C LEU A 213 11.73 -2.03 6.55
N SER A 214 11.74 -1.41 5.36
CA SER A 214 12.86 -0.58 4.92
C SER A 214 13.09 0.67 5.77
N HIS A 215 12.15 1.01 6.65
CA HIS A 215 12.24 2.12 7.61
C HIS A 215 12.26 1.65 9.07
N LYS A 216 12.51 0.36 9.30
CA LYS A 216 12.69 -0.19 10.64
C LYS A 216 14.09 0.11 11.14
N ASP A 217 14.17 0.91 12.20
CA ASP A 217 15.39 1.31 12.92
C ASP A 217 15.31 0.91 14.41
N PHE A 218 14.36 0.06 14.76
CA PHE A 218 14.07 -0.40 16.12
C PHE A 218 14.06 -1.94 16.19
N LYS A 219 14.21 -2.47 17.41
CA LYS A 219 14.06 -3.90 17.68
C LYS A 219 12.61 -4.24 18.04
N ILE A 220 12.20 -5.47 17.74
CA ILE A 220 10.94 -6.04 18.19
C ILE A 220 11.27 -7.10 19.23
N GLY A 221 10.91 -6.86 20.49
CA GLY A 221 11.07 -7.80 21.59
C GLY A 221 10.02 -8.90 21.54
N ARG A 222 10.27 -9.99 22.29
CA ARG A 222 9.30 -11.10 22.45
C ARG A 222 8.03 -10.59 23.14
N GLU A 223 8.19 -9.75 24.14
CA GLU A 223 7.13 -9.09 24.91
C GLU A 223 6.23 -8.21 24.04
N ASP A 224 6.77 -7.55 23.01
CA ASP A 224 5.97 -6.76 22.07
C ASP A 224 5.04 -7.66 21.26
N ILE A 225 5.58 -8.79 20.78
CA ILE A 225 4.85 -9.77 19.96
C ILE A 225 3.78 -10.45 20.81
N GLU A 226 4.16 -10.97 21.98
CA GLU A 226 3.23 -11.63 22.90
C GLU A 226 2.14 -10.68 23.39
N GLY A 227 2.52 -9.47 23.82
CA GLY A 227 1.58 -8.46 24.27
C GLY A 227 0.58 -8.09 23.19
N PHE A 228 1.06 -7.93 21.95
CA PHE A 228 0.20 -7.67 20.80
C PHE A 228 -0.76 -8.83 20.53
N LEU A 229 -0.27 -10.07 20.44
CA LEU A 229 -1.11 -11.25 20.18
C LEU A 229 -2.15 -11.46 21.28
N LYS A 230 -1.75 -11.37 22.55
CA LYS A 230 -2.64 -11.46 23.73
C LYS A 230 -3.71 -10.39 23.69
N SER A 231 -3.36 -9.14 23.34
CA SER A 231 -4.34 -8.04 23.23
C SER A 231 -5.41 -8.26 22.15
N ARG A 232 -5.10 -9.08 21.14
CA ARG A 232 -6.02 -9.47 20.06
C ARG A 232 -6.72 -10.81 20.30
N GLY A 233 -6.50 -11.43 21.46
CA GLY A 233 -7.06 -12.76 21.77
C GLY A 233 -6.44 -13.89 20.94
N LEU A 234 -5.26 -13.67 20.36
CA LEU A 234 -4.53 -14.67 19.60
C LEU A 234 -3.57 -15.40 20.54
N VAL A 235 -3.84 -16.68 20.76
CA VAL A 235 -3.02 -17.57 21.60
C VAL A 235 -1.90 -18.20 20.77
N THR A 236 -2.20 -18.47 19.51
CA THR A 236 -1.30 -19.07 18.53
C THR A 236 -1.49 -18.37 17.20
N VAL A 237 -0.40 -17.99 16.54
CA VAL A 237 -0.46 -17.77 15.10
C VAL A 237 -0.50 -19.17 14.48
N PRO A 238 -1.52 -19.53 13.69
CA PRO A 238 -1.56 -20.85 13.08
C PRO A 238 -0.27 -21.05 12.27
N GLN A 239 0.14 -22.30 12.01
CA GLN A 239 1.20 -22.62 11.05
C GLN A 239 0.78 -22.13 9.65
N MET A 240 0.79 -20.82 9.45
CA MET A 240 0.18 -20.14 8.33
C MET A 240 1.23 -19.86 7.29
N VAL A 241 0.82 -20.10 6.05
CA VAL A 241 1.35 -19.60 4.78
C VAL A 241 2.70 -18.92 4.92
N LYS A 242 3.76 -19.61 4.49
CA LYS A 242 5.09 -19.03 4.36
C LYS A 242 4.98 -17.74 3.52
N LEU A 243 5.11 -16.59 4.19
CA LEU A 243 5.29 -15.33 3.50
C LEU A 243 6.59 -15.42 2.68
N PRO A 244 6.67 -14.72 1.54
CA PRO A 244 7.95 -14.58 0.84
C PRO A 244 9.02 -14.02 1.78
N GLU A 245 10.28 -14.42 1.59
CA GLU A 245 11.39 -14.02 2.46
C GLU A 245 11.49 -12.50 2.62
N ALA A 246 11.18 -11.75 1.55
CA ALA A 246 11.18 -10.29 1.58
C ALA A 246 10.13 -9.68 2.54
N CYS A 247 9.09 -10.41 2.93
CA CYS A 247 8.05 -9.99 3.89
C CYS A 247 8.22 -10.59 5.28
N ARG A 248 9.33 -11.31 5.50
CA ARG A 248 9.65 -11.91 6.78
C ARG A 248 10.13 -10.85 7.75
N ILE A 249 9.55 -10.85 8.95
CA ILE A 249 10.12 -10.17 10.10
C ILE A 249 10.88 -11.22 10.89
N GLN A 250 12.20 -11.13 10.88
CA GLN A 250 13.08 -12.13 11.45
C GLN A 250 12.72 -12.42 12.92
N GLU A 251 12.50 -11.37 13.73
CA GLU A 251 12.16 -11.51 15.15
C GLU A 251 10.84 -12.26 15.38
N ILE A 252 9.85 -12.04 14.52
CA ILE A 252 8.57 -12.77 14.61
C ILE A 252 8.77 -14.23 14.18
N GLY A 253 9.57 -14.48 13.14
CA GLY A 253 9.91 -15.84 12.73
C GLY A 253 10.64 -16.60 13.84
N ASP A 254 11.60 -15.97 14.50
CA ASP A 254 12.35 -16.57 15.61
C ASP A 254 11.45 -16.81 16.84
N PHE A 255 10.54 -15.88 17.12
CA PHE A 255 9.51 -16.07 18.14
C PHE A 255 8.64 -17.31 17.86
N LEU A 256 8.13 -17.45 16.63
CA LEU A 256 7.28 -18.58 16.24
C LEU A 256 8.02 -19.93 16.22
N ASN A 257 9.31 -19.93 15.88
CA ASN A 257 10.14 -21.14 15.84
C ASN A 257 10.69 -21.54 17.21
N SER A 258 10.63 -20.66 18.21
CA SER A 258 11.11 -20.98 19.56
C SER A 258 10.20 -22.02 20.23
N THR A 259 10.82 -23.03 20.83
CA THR A 259 10.19 -24.22 21.46
C THR A 259 9.26 -23.89 22.64
N ASP A 260 9.13 -22.61 23.01
CA ASP A 260 8.27 -22.12 24.09
C ASP A 260 6.78 -22.03 23.69
N GLN A 261 6.41 -22.21 22.42
CA GLN A 261 4.99 -22.32 22.05
C GLN A 261 4.29 -23.49 22.78
N ASP A 262 5.00 -24.59 23.02
CA ASP A 262 4.46 -25.75 23.75
C ASP A 262 4.08 -25.43 25.21
N LYS A 263 4.64 -24.36 25.81
CA LYS A 263 4.26 -23.90 27.15
C LYS A 263 3.04 -22.96 27.12
N LEU A 264 2.97 -22.06 26.14
CA LEU A 264 1.82 -21.17 25.93
C LEU A 264 0.55 -21.94 25.52
N MET A 265 0.70 -23.09 24.85
CA MET A 265 -0.43 -23.96 24.50
C MET A 265 -1.04 -24.72 25.69
N LYS A 266 -0.36 -24.76 26.86
CA LYS A 266 -0.83 -25.50 28.05
C LYS A 266 -1.59 -24.64 29.06
N GLU A 267 -1.60 -23.32 28.93
CA GLU A 267 -2.52 -22.47 29.70
C GLU A 267 -3.88 -22.46 29.01
N GLU A 268 -4.76 -23.39 29.41
CA GLU A 268 -6.14 -23.46 28.94
C GLU A 268 -6.86 -22.14 29.20
N LEU A 269 -7.20 -21.42 28.13
CA LEU A 269 -8.15 -20.32 28.21
C LEU A 269 -9.55 -20.88 28.47
N PRO A 270 -10.31 -20.31 29.44
CA PRO A 270 -11.67 -20.76 29.71
C PRO A 270 -12.52 -20.72 28.45
N ALA A 271 -13.29 -21.79 28.24
CA ALA A 271 -14.11 -22.07 27.04
C ALA A 271 -15.08 -20.93 26.63
N SER A 272 -15.29 -19.93 27.49
CA SER A 272 -16.07 -18.73 27.19
C SER A 272 -15.45 -17.81 26.12
N ARG A 273 -14.17 -17.97 25.75
CA ARG A 273 -13.48 -17.12 24.75
C ARG A 273 -13.38 -17.70 23.33
N MET A 274 -13.80 -18.95 23.08
CA MET A 274 -13.70 -19.58 21.75
C MET A 274 -14.69 -19.05 20.70
N LYS A 275 -15.68 -18.23 21.09
CA LYS A 275 -16.58 -17.54 20.14
C LYS A 275 -15.89 -16.43 19.32
N SER A 276 -14.60 -16.15 19.55
CA SER A 276 -13.88 -15.02 18.94
C SER A 276 -13.10 -15.30 17.64
N ILE A 277 -13.19 -16.51 17.06
CA ILE A 277 -12.46 -16.82 15.81
C ILE A 277 -13.20 -16.29 14.57
N ALA A 278 -14.53 -16.18 14.63
CA ALA A 278 -15.34 -15.42 13.64
C ALA A 278 -15.06 -13.91 13.69
N THR A 279 -14.18 -13.46 14.60
CA THR A 279 -13.88 -12.05 14.87
C THR A 279 -12.58 -11.60 14.20
N LEU A 280 -11.80 -12.43 13.52
CA LEU A 280 -10.58 -11.95 12.83
C LEU A 280 -10.91 -11.07 11.61
N ASP A 281 -11.87 -11.50 10.80
CA ASP A 281 -12.38 -10.71 9.67
C ASP A 281 -13.12 -9.45 10.16
N SER A 282 -13.82 -9.55 11.30
CA SER A 282 -14.42 -8.40 11.96
C SER A 282 -13.43 -7.56 12.75
N LEU A 283 -12.26 -8.04 13.17
CA LEU A 283 -11.21 -7.27 13.85
C LEU A 283 -10.40 -6.46 12.83
N VAL A 284 -10.14 -7.01 11.65
CA VAL A 284 -9.61 -6.25 10.52
C VAL A 284 -10.61 -5.15 10.12
N LYS A 285 -11.92 -5.47 10.02
CA LYS A 285 -12.96 -4.47 9.74
C LYS A 285 -13.17 -3.47 10.90
N ASN A 286 -13.17 -3.90 12.16
CA ASN A 286 -13.46 -3.08 13.34
C ASN A 286 -12.26 -2.24 13.81
N SER A 287 -11.03 -2.61 13.47
CA SER A 287 -9.87 -1.74 13.70
C SER A 287 -9.87 -0.53 12.76
N LEU A 288 -10.53 -0.66 11.60
CA LEU A 288 -10.75 0.40 10.61
C LEU A 288 -12.06 1.19 10.85
N LEU A 289 -13.04 0.64 11.59
CA LEU A 289 -14.35 1.28 11.82
C LEU A 289 -14.45 2.10 13.12
N ARG A 290 -13.41 2.18 13.95
CA ARG A 290 -13.47 2.93 15.24
C ARG A 290 -13.29 4.44 15.13
N TYR A 291 -13.24 4.99 13.92
CA TYR A 291 -13.19 6.44 13.68
C TYR A 291 -14.09 6.87 12.51
N SER A 292 -15.36 6.50 12.54
CA SER A 292 -16.38 7.29 11.83
C SER A 292 -16.73 8.51 12.68
N PRO A 293 -16.42 9.75 12.27
CA PRO A 293 -17.06 10.92 12.87
C PRO A 293 -18.56 10.81 12.56
N GLY A 294 -19.38 11.00 13.59
CA GLY A 294 -20.82 10.72 13.54
C GLY A 294 -21.51 11.30 12.30
N VAL A 295 -22.08 10.41 11.50
CA VAL A 295 -23.19 10.75 10.62
C VAL A 295 -24.38 10.93 11.55
N LYS A 296 -24.74 12.18 11.83
CA LYS A 296 -26.05 12.48 12.43
C LYS A 296 -27.11 12.02 11.44
N GLN A 297 -27.98 11.12 11.90
CA GLN A 297 -29.28 10.87 11.27
C GLN A 297 -30.12 12.15 11.30
#